data_AF-A0A415KCV7-F1
#
_entry.id   AF-A0A415KCV7-F1
#
_cell.length_a   1.000
_cell.length_b   1.000
_cell.length_c   1.000
_cell.angle_alpha   90.00
_cell.angle_beta   90.00
_cell.angle_gamma   90.00
#
_symmetry.space_group_name_H-M   'P 1'
#
loop_
_entity.id
_entity.type
_entity.pdbx_description
1 polymer ?
#
loop_
_entity_poly.entity_id
_entity_poly.type
_entity_poly.pdbx_seq_one_letter_code
_entity_poly.pdbx_strand_id
1 'polypeptide(L)'
;METIVDKHGVEYDIKQKVLIKASPELREEYIIHQNTEIIHPFAFMDCKKIESIVLPDKLQYIGTGSFLGCSALKHIDIPDSVLQISSNTFSGCRELESVSLPQNLIAIGGYAFCHCEHLHEVIIPQTVSAIKEHAFYFCLNLQKVYFQGALRRLPHGVFSHCENLNQLDLPYNIEIINERAFEYCKSLKQITIPSTVRLIDTKAFKDCSRLERVNIASLNTYIRWDVFDGCIFKYKK
;
A
#
# COMPACT_ATOMS: atom_id res chain seq x y z
N MET A 1 -17.46 -3.34 -28.44
CA MET A 1 -17.86 -1.96 -28.12
C MET A 1 -17.05 -1.06 -29.03
N GLU A 2 -17.64 0.00 -29.56
CA GLU A 2 -16.87 1.01 -30.29
C GLU A 2 -15.98 1.78 -29.31
N THR A 3 -14.75 2.07 -29.73
CA THR A 3 -13.75 2.77 -28.93
C THR A 3 -13.15 3.91 -29.72
N ILE A 4 -12.59 4.89 -29.02
CA ILE A 4 -11.80 5.97 -29.60
C ILE A 4 -10.40 5.91 -29.03
N VAL A 5 -9.41 6.26 -29.85
CA VAL A 5 -8.01 6.28 -29.43
C VAL A 5 -7.49 7.70 -29.57
N ASP A 6 -6.86 8.20 -28.52
CA ASP A 6 -6.26 9.53 -28.55
C ASP A 6 -4.93 9.54 -29.33
N LYS A 7 -4.33 10.74 -29.46
CA LYS A 7 -3.04 10.93 -30.15
C LYS A 7 -1.85 10.22 -29.47
N HIS A 8 -2.00 9.77 -28.24
CA HIS A 8 -0.97 9.09 -27.45
C HIS A 8 -1.15 7.55 -27.46
N GLY A 9 -2.18 7.04 -28.14
CA GLY A 9 -2.48 5.62 -28.21
C GLY A 9 -3.26 5.10 -26.99
N VAL A 10 -3.97 5.97 -26.28
CA VAL A 10 -4.86 5.57 -25.18
C VAL A 10 -6.27 5.38 -25.69
N GLU A 11 -6.80 4.19 -25.45
CA GLU A 11 -8.12 3.73 -25.86
C GLU A 11 -9.18 4.01 -24.78
N TYR A 12 -10.27 4.63 -25.20
CA TYR A 12 -11.44 4.95 -24.39
C TYR A 12 -12.71 4.40 -25.03
N ASP A 13 -13.79 4.26 -24.25
CA ASP A 13 -15.12 4.15 -24.83
C ASP A 13 -15.51 5.45 -25.57
N ILE A 14 -16.49 5.39 -26.47
CA ILE A 14 -16.93 6.56 -27.26
C ILE A 14 -17.39 7.77 -26.42
N LYS A 15 -17.75 7.57 -25.14
CA LYS A 15 -18.15 8.64 -24.22
C LYS A 15 -17.00 9.17 -23.36
N GLN A 16 -15.80 8.60 -23.48
CA GLN A 16 -14.62 8.91 -22.66
C GLN A 16 -14.85 8.79 -21.14
N LYS A 17 -15.80 7.93 -20.76
CA LYS A 17 -16.10 7.57 -19.38
C LYS A 17 -15.25 6.39 -18.90
N VAL A 18 -14.79 5.55 -19.81
CA VAL A 18 -14.00 4.36 -19.50
C VAL A 18 -12.69 4.42 -20.27
N LEU A 19 -11.57 4.47 -19.55
CA LEU A 19 -10.25 4.24 -20.11
C LEU A 19 -10.00 2.74 -20.14
N ILE A 20 -9.84 2.19 -21.34
CA ILE A 20 -9.78 0.75 -21.60
C ILE A 20 -8.34 0.27 -21.54
N LYS A 21 -7.44 0.95 -22.26
CA LYS A 21 -6.03 0.56 -22.37
C LYS A 21 -5.16 1.75 -22.77
N ALA A 22 -3.97 1.84 -22.19
CA ALA A 22 -2.95 2.79 -22.54
C ALA A 22 -1.85 2.15 -23.41
N SER A 23 -1.18 2.98 -24.20
CA SER A 23 0.01 2.58 -24.94
C SER A 23 1.19 2.37 -23.97
N PRO A 24 1.95 1.27 -24.08
CA PRO A 24 3.16 1.06 -23.25
C PRO A 24 4.28 2.07 -23.56
N GLU A 25 4.14 2.84 -24.65
CA GLU A 25 5.09 3.90 -25.05
C GLU A 25 4.79 5.27 -24.42
N LEU A 26 3.74 5.38 -23.61
CA LEU A 26 3.48 6.56 -22.79
C LEU A 26 4.70 6.90 -21.94
N ARG A 27 5.04 8.19 -21.89
CA ARG A 27 6.23 8.72 -21.22
C ARG A 27 5.92 10.08 -20.59
N GLU A 28 6.80 10.52 -19.70
CA GLU A 28 6.69 11.82 -19.02
C GLU A 28 5.36 11.92 -18.27
N GLU A 29 4.48 12.83 -18.67
CA GLU A 29 3.16 13.03 -18.07
C GLU A 29 2.03 12.66 -19.03
N TYR A 30 0.99 12.00 -18.50
CA TYR A 30 -0.26 11.75 -19.21
C TYR A 30 -1.45 12.27 -18.39
N ILE A 31 -2.27 13.10 -19.04
CA ILE A 31 -3.50 13.65 -18.44
C ILE A 31 -4.68 12.82 -18.94
N ILE A 32 -5.31 12.07 -18.03
CA ILE A 32 -6.51 11.29 -18.33
C ILE A 32 -7.67 12.24 -18.62
N HIS A 33 -8.50 11.88 -19.59
CA HIS A 33 -9.64 12.71 -19.98
C HIS A 33 -10.59 13.01 -18.80
N GLN A 34 -11.00 14.28 -18.64
CA GLN A 34 -11.77 14.79 -17.49
C GLN A 34 -13.12 14.10 -17.22
N ASN A 35 -13.69 13.42 -18.23
CA ASN A 35 -14.95 12.68 -18.09
C ASN A 35 -14.76 11.21 -17.69
N THR A 36 -13.52 10.74 -17.56
CA THR A 36 -13.25 9.35 -17.20
C THR A 36 -13.69 9.08 -15.76
N GLU A 37 -14.57 8.10 -15.62
CA GLU A 37 -15.13 7.61 -14.36
C GLU A 37 -14.52 6.26 -13.98
N ILE A 38 -13.97 5.51 -14.94
CA ILE A 38 -13.47 4.14 -14.77
C ILE A 38 -12.16 3.97 -15.51
N ILE A 39 -11.14 3.46 -14.83
CA ILE A 39 -9.93 2.89 -15.45
C ILE A 39 -10.06 1.37 -15.39
N HIS A 40 -10.03 0.70 -16.54
CA HIS A 40 -10.12 -0.75 -16.63
C HIS A 40 -8.95 -1.45 -15.92
N PRO A 41 -9.15 -2.72 -15.49
CA PRO A 41 -8.05 -3.56 -15.02
C PRO A 41 -6.91 -3.60 -16.04
N PHE A 42 -5.67 -3.49 -15.55
CA PHE A 42 -4.44 -3.54 -16.35
C PHE A 42 -4.30 -2.45 -17.45
N ALA A 43 -5.08 -1.38 -17.39
CA ALA A 43 -5.10 -0.38 -18.47
C ALA A 43 -3.72 0.26 -18.74
N PHE A 44 -2.92 0.54 -17.71
CA PHE A 44 -1.55 1.08 -17.81
C PHE A 44 -0.47 0.04 -17.46
N MET A 45 -0.80 -1.26 -17.46
CA MET A 45 0.16 -2.29 -17.10
C MET A 45 1.45 -2.17 -17.95
N ASP A 46 2.61 -2.21 -17.29
CA ASP A 46 3.94 -2.08 -17.87
C ASP A 46 4.19 -0.78 -18.67
N CYS A 47 3.47 0.32 -18.40
CA CYS A 47 3.82 1.65 -18.89
C CYS A 47 5.10 2.17 -18.20
N LYS A 48 6.24 1.54 -18.49
CA LYS A 48 7.51 1.69 -17.74
C LYS A 48 8.17 3.06 -17.86
N LYS A 49 7.73 3.90 -18.79
CA LYS A 49 8.31 5.21 -19.08
C LYS A 49 7.45 6.37 -18.55
N ILE A 50 6.24 6.11 -18.03
CA ILE A 50 5.38 7.16 -17.51
C ILE A 50 5.88 7.60 -16.13
N GLU A 51 6.06 8.90 -15.94
CA GLU A 51 6.56 9.49 -14.70
C GLU A 51 5.46 10.15 -13.87
N SER A 52 4.42 10.67 -14.53
CA SER A 52 3.27 11.36 -13.94
C SER A 52 1.97 10.97 -14.64
N ILE A 53 0.90 10.75 -13.87
CA ILE A 53 -0.45 10.55 -14.40
C ILE A 53 -1.41 11.44 -13.63
N VAL A 54 -2.10 12.32 -14.37
CA VAL A 54 -3.13 13.19 -13.79
C VAL A 54 -4.48 12.47 -13.90
N LEU A 55 -5.03 12.09 -12.75
CA LEU A 55 -6.34 11.46 -12.62
C LEU A 55 -7.45 12.52 -12.56
N PRO A 56 -8.62 12.31 -13.19
CA PRO A 56 -9.70 13.29 -13.18
C PRO A 56 -10.56 13.17 -11.91
N ASP A 57 -11.11 14.29 -11.42
CA ASP A 57 -11.93 14.34 -10.20
C ASP A 57 -13.16 13.41 -10.22
N LYS A 58 -13.69 13.12 -11.42
CA LYS A 58 -14.85 12.23 -11.61
C LYS A 58 -14.51 10.74 -11.51
N LEU A 59 -13.24 10.37 -11.43
CA LEU A 59 -12.80 8.98 -11.39
C LEU A 59 -13.37 8.26 -10.16
N GLN A 60 -14.21 7.26 -10.39
CA GLN A 60 -14.83 6.46 -9.32
C GLN A 60 -14.10 5.13 -9.09
N TYR A 61 -13.50 4.58 -10.14
CA TYR A 61 -12.96 3.22 -10.10
C TYR A 61 -11.60 3.08 -10.79
N ILE A 62 -10.66 2.46 -10.06
CA ILE A 62 -9.34 2.07 -10.55
C ILE A 62 -9.25 0.55 -10.52
N GLY A 63 -9.18 -0.06 -11.71
CA GLY A 63 -9.14 -1.50 -11.87
C GLY A 63 -7.91 -2.18 -11.26
N THR A 64 -8.07 -3.45 -10.93
CA THR A 64 -6.97 -4.34 -10.50
C THR A 64 -5.77 -4.24 -11.44
N GLY A 65 -4.58 -4.05 -10.87
CA GLY A 65 -3.34 -3.99 -11.64
C GLY A 65 -3.27 -2.89 -12.70
N SER A 66 -4.12 -1.87 -12.62
CA SER A 66 -4.18 -0.80 -13.63
C SER A 66 -2.85 -0.10 -13.85
N PHE A 67 -2.02 0.10 -12.82
CA PHE A 67 -0.67 0.67 -12.93
C PHE A 67 0.42 -0.34 -12.57
N LEU A 68 0.12 -1.64 -12.66
CA LEU A 68 1.10 -2.71 -12.38
C LEU A 68 2.34 -2.54 -13.27
N GLY A 69 3.52 -2.43 -12.67
CA GLY A 69 4.78 -2.30 -13.39
C GLY A 69 5.02 -0.95 -14.06
N CYS A 70 4.27 0.11 -13.70
CA CYS A 70 4.61 1.49 -14.07
C CYS A 70 5.86 1.97 -13.32
N SER A 71 7.01 1.37 -13.65
CA SER A 71 8.21 1.44 -12.81
C SER A 71 8.79 2.85 -12.66
N ALA A 72 8.53 3.77 -13.59
CA ALA A 72 9.01 5.15 -13.54
C ALA A 72 8.02 6.14 -12.90
N LEU A 73 6.82 5.70 -12.50
CA LEU A 73 5.80 6.58 -11.91
C LEU A 73 6.31 7.07 -10.55
N LYS A 74 6.46 8.39 -10.38
CA LYS A 74 7.05 9.00 -9.19
C LYS A 74 6.04 9.45 -8.14
N HIS A 75 4.92 9.99 -8.60
CA HIS A 75 3.88 10.53 -7.73
C HIS A 75 2.50 10.20 -8.32
N ILE A 76 1.52 9.99 -7.45
CA ILE A 76 0.12 9.89 -7.88
C ILE A 76 -0.82 10.45 -6.82
N ASP A 77 -1.69 11.35 -7.26
CA ASP A 77 -2.78 11.91 -6.47
C ASP A 77 -4.08 11.22 -6.84
N ILE A 78 -4.64 10.47 -5.90
CA ILE A 78 -5.86 9.69 -6.12
C ILE A 78 -7.06 10.52 -5.65
N PRO A 79 -8.06 10.78 -6.51
CA PRO A 79 -9.15 11.70 -6.18
C PRO A 79 -10.08 11.11 -5.10
N ASP A 80 -10.69 12.00 -4.31
CA ASP A 80 -11.57 11.69 -3.16
C ASP A 80 -12.81 10.85 -3.50
N SER A 81 -13.15 10.78 -4.79
CA SER A 81 -14.22 9.95 -5.37
C SER A 81 -13.86 8.47 -5.44
N VAL A 82 -12.58 8.09 -5.38
CA VAL A 82 -12.13 6.70 -5.39
C VAL A 82 -12.26 6.10 -3.98
N LEU A 83 -13.13 5.11 -3.84
CA LEU A 83 -13.40 4.46 -2.56
C LEU A 83 -12.51 3.24 -2.27
N GLN A 84 -11.78 2.73 -3.27
CA GLN A 84 -10.97 1.53 -3.13
C GLN A 84 -9.74 1.56 -4.03
N ILE A 85 -8.58 1.17 -3.46
CA ILE A 85 -7.41 0.77 -4.24
C ILE A 85 -7.50 -0.73 -4.46
N SER A 86 -7.59 -1.16 -5.71
CA SER A 86 -7.72 -2.58 -6.06
C SER A 86 -6.41 -3.35 -5.83
N SER A 87 -6.46 -4.69 -5.88
CA SER A 87 -5.26 -5.50 -5.74
C SER A 87 -4.26 -5.19 -6.85
N ASN A 88 -2.96 -5.20 -6.50
CA ASN A 88 -1.85 -4.94 -7.41
C ASN A 88 -1.86 -3.58 -8.14
N THR A 89 -2.74 -2.63 -7.79
CA THR A 89 -2.94 -1.40 -8.56
C THR A 89 -1.64 -0.65 -8.86
N PHE A 90 -0.74 -0.48 -7.89
CA PHE A 90 0.57 0.18 -8.02
C PHE A 90 1.74 -0.79 -7.79
N SER A 91 1.50 -2.10 -7.87
CA SER A 91 2.56 -3.09 -7.64
C SER A 91 3.69 -2.89 -8.67
N GLY A 92 4.94 -2.85 -8.20
CA GLY A 92 6.12 -2.63 -9.04
C GLY A 92 6.30 -1.19 -9.56
N CYS A 93 5.58 -0.20 -9.03
CA CYS A 93 5.89 1.22 -9.24
C CYS A 93 7.13 1.60 -8.41
N ARG A 94 8.31 1.14 -8.83
CA ARG A 94 9.54 1.16 -8.03
C ARG A 94 10.02 2.56 -7.66
N GLU A 95 9.82 3.52 -8.56
CA GLU A 95 10.17 4.93 -8.36
C GLU A 95 9.06 5.73 -7.66
N LEU A 96 7.96 5.11 -7.22
CA LEU A 96 6.86 5.83 -6.57
C LEU A 96 7.32 6.36 -5.21
N GLU A 97 7.57 7.66 -5.13
CA GLU A 97 8.07 8.35 -3.94
C GLU A 97 6.96 8.71 -2.96
N SER A 98 5.78 9.07 -3.49
CA SER A 98 4.63 9.51 -2.71
C SER A 98 3.30 9.12 -3.36
N VAL A 99 2.31 8.82 -2.52
CA VAL A 99 0.91 8.63 -2.92
C VAL A 99 -0.01 9.42 -2.00
N SER A 100 -0.89 10.22 -2.60
CA SER A 100 -1.97 10.88 -1.86
C SER A 100 -3.21 9.98 -1.88
N LEU A 101 -3.52 9.36 -0.74
CA LEU A 101 -4.69 8.50 -0.61
C LEU A 101 -5.98 9.33 -0.41
N PRO A 102 -7.12 8.91 -1.00
CA PRO A 102 -8.41 9.60 -0.87
C PRO A 102 -8.89 9.71 0.58
N GLN A 103 -9.47 10.83 1.00
CA GLN A 103 -9.99 10.99 2.37
C GLN A 103 -11.18 10.08 2.67
N ASN A 104 -11.90 9.63 1.64
CA ASN A 104 -13.03 8.71 1.74
C ASN A 104 -12.65 7.25 1.41
N LEU A 105 -11.35 6.93 1.34
CA LEU A 105 -10.88 5.60 0.98
C LEU A 105 -11.36 4.56 2.00
N ILE A 106 -12.02 3.50 1.52
CA ILE A 106 -12.59 2.45 2.38
C ILE A 106 -11.64 1.27 2.50
N ALA A 107 -10.96 0.91 1.40
CA ALA A 107 -10.15 -0.32 1.34
C ALA A 107 -8.90 -0.22 0.47
N ILE A 108 -7.85 -0.92 0.91
CA ILE A 108 -6.60 -1.13 0.17
C ILE A 108 -6.45 -2.62 -0.16
N GLY A 109 -6.32 -2.93 -1.44
CA GLY A 109 -6.24 -4.29 -1.98
C GLY A 109 -4.92 -4.99 -1.69
N GLY A 110 -4.90 -6.31 -1.96
CA GLY A 110 -3.72 -7.13 -1.70
C GLY A 110 -2.62 -6.75 -2.68
N TYR A 111 -1.38 -6.68 -2.21
CA TYR A 111 -0.23 -6.26 -3.03
C TYR A 111 -0.39 -4.88 -3.69
N ALA A 112 -1.30 -4.01 -3.22
CA ALA A 112 -1.63 -2.74 -3.89
C ALA A 112 -0.41 -1.85 -4.16
N PHE A 113 0.55 -1.79 -3.24
CA PHE A 113 1.80 -1.04 -3.30
C PHE A 113 3.03 -1.97 -3.17
N CYS A 114 2.89 -3.25 -3.52
CA CYS A 114 4.00 -4.20 -3.46
C CYS A 114 5.18 -3.71 -4.34
N HIS A 115 6.41 -3.79 -3.85
CA HIS A 115 7.61 -3.30 -4.56
C HIS A 115 7.57 -1.80 -4.96
N CYS A 116 6.85 -0.95 -4.20
CA CYS A 116 7.04 0.51 -4.27
C CYS A 116 8.31 0.89 -3.49
N GLU A 117 9.46 0.57 -4.05
CA GLU A 117 10.76 0.57 -3.35
C GLU A 117 11.20 1.96 -2.90
N HIS A 118 10.73 3.03 -3.56
CA HIS A 118 11.02 4.42 -3.22
C HIS A 118 9.92 5.11 -2.41
N LEU A 119 8.85 4.42 -2.02
CA LEU A 119 7.78 5.04 -1.24
C LEU A 119 8.29 5.36 0.16
N HIS A 120 8.30 6.63 0.56
CA HIS A 120 8.93 7.08 1.81
C HIS A 120 7.96 7.14 3.00
N GLU A 121 6.72 7.53 2.74
CA GLU A 121 5.69 7.77 3.75
C GLU A 121 4.32 7.39 3.20
N VAL A 122 3.46 6.85 4.07
CA VAL A 122 2.04 6.65 3.76
C VAL A 122 1.17 7.07 4.94
N ILE A 123 0.14 7.86 4.63
CA ILE A 123 -0.93 8.22 5.56
C ILE A 123 -2.15 7.39 5.20
N ILE A 124 -2.56 6.49 6.09
CA ILE A 124 -3.74 5.64 5.93
C ILE A 124 -4.95 6.41 6.50
N PRO A 125 -5.91 6.84 5.65
CA PRO A 125 -7.04 7.68 6.06
C PRO A 125 -7.93 7.05 7.13
N GLN A 126 -8.65 7.89 7.86
CA GLN A 126 -9.54 7.46 8.96
C GLN A 126 -10.64 6.49 8.52
N THR A 127 -11.07 6.59 7.26
CA THR A 127 -12.15 5.80 6.66
C THR A 127 -11.72 4.40 6.25
N VAL A 128 -10.41 4.11 6.21
CA VAL A 128 -9.91 2.81 5.80
C VAL A 128 -10.28 1.77 6.87
N SER A 129 -11.18 0.87 6.49
CA SER A 129 -11.65 -0.22 7.36
C SER A 129 -10.99 -1.56 7.03
N ALA A 130 -10.37 -1.68 5.85
CA ALA A 130 -9.73 -2.90 5.39
C ALA A 130 -8.44 -2.62 4.62
N ILE A 131 -7.37 -3.32 5.02
CA ILE A 131 -6.14 -3.49 4.23
C ILE A 131 -6.01 -4.99 3.99
N LYS A 132 -5.57 -5.41 2.80
CA LYS A 132 -5.35 -6.82 2.47
C LYS A 132 -3.87 -7.21 2.57
N GLU A 133 -3.61 -8.50 2.44
CA GLU A 133 -2.28 -9.10 2.55
C GLU A 133 -1.27 -8.44 1.62
N HIS A 134 -0.03 -8.29 2.11
CA HIS A 134 1.11 -7.77 1.35
C HIS A 134 0.92 -6.39 0.72
N ALA A 135 -0.03 -5.57 1.20
CA ALA A 135 -0.35 -4.29 0.58
C ALA A 135 0.87 -3.38 0.40
N PHE A 136 1.84 -3.39 1.33
CA PHE A 136 3.10 -2.62 1.27
C PHE A 136 4.34 -3.53 1.32
N TYR A 137 4.23 -4.76 0.80
CA TYR A 137 5.34 -5.71 0.77
C TYR A 137 6.52 -5.19 -0.06
N PHE A 138 7.76 -5.33 0.42
CA PHE A 138 8.97 -4.80 -0.23
C PHE A 138 8.97 -3.28 -0.53
N CYS A 139 8.28 -2.46 0.27
CA CYS A 139 8.47 -1.00 0.25
C CYS A 139 9.76 -0.65 1.02
N LEU A 140 10.92 -0.93 0.41
CA LEU A 140 12.24 -0.89 1.05
C LEU A 140 12.55 0.45 1.75
N ASN A 141 12.17 1.58 1.13
CA ASN A 141 12.40 2.92 1.67
C ASN A 141 11.24 3.49 2.50
N LEU A 142 10.20 2.71 2.79
CA LEU A 142 9.09 3.19 3.62
C LEU A 142 9.58 3.41 5.05
N GLN A 143 9.67 4.67 5.47
CA GLN A 143 10.18 5.07 6.78
C GLN A 143 9.06 5.31 7.79
N LYS A 144 7.93 5.82 7.30
CA LYS A 144 6.82 6.34 8.11
C LYS A 144 5.49 5.79 7.65
N VAL A 145 4.71 5.32 8.61
CA VAL A 145 3.32 4.92 8.39
C VAL A 145 2.47 5.60 9.45
N TYR A 146 1.46 6.36 9.02
CA TYR A 146 0.50 7.01 9.92
C TYR A 146 -0.88 6.38 9.73
N PHE A 147 -1.45 5.85 10.80
CA PHE A 147 -2.83 5.37 10.79
C PHE A 147 -3.75 6.41 11.41
N GLN A 148 -4.67 6.96 10.61
CA GLN A 148 -5.74 7.83 11.13
C GLN A 148 -6.99 7.03 11.52
N GLY A 149 -7.11 5.80 11.00
CA GLY A 149 -8.28 4.93 11.17
C GLY A 149 -8.14 3.90 12.30
N ALA A 150 -9.27 3.27 12.61
CA ALA A 150 -9.39 2.25 13.65
C ALA A 150 -9.34 0.82 13.06
N LEU A 151 -8.21 0.46 12.44
CA LEU A 151 -8.01 -0.91 11.94
C LEU A 151 -7.99 -1.91 13.10
N ARG A 152 -8.73 -3.01 12.95
CA ARG A 152 -8.74 -4.12 13.94
C ARG A 152 -7.63 -5.14 13.70
N ARG A 153 -7.07 -5.22 12.50
CA ARG A 153 -6.07 -6.22 12.15
C ARG A 153 -5.01 -5.65 11.21
N LEU A 154 -3.76 -6.02 11.44
CA LEU A 154 -2.69 -5.85 10.47
C LEU A 154 -2.58 -7.16 9.68
N PRO A 155 -2.79 -7.14 8.35
CA PRO A 155 -2.83 -8.35 7.53
C PRO A 155 -1.50 -9.08 7.44
N HIS A 156 -1.56 -10.29 6.88
CA HIS A 156 -0.38 -11.10 6.59
C HIS A 156 0.61 -10.30 5.71
N GLY A 157 1.86 -10.22 6.15
CA GLY A 157 2.95 -9.62 5.39
C GLY A 157 2.77 -8.15 4.99
N VAL A 158 1.85 -7.40 5.62
CA VAL A 158 1.44 -6.05 5.16
C VAL A 158 2.62 -5.08 4.99
N PHE A 159 3.60 -5.10 5.90
CA PHE A 159 4.84 -4.31 5.86
C PHE A 159 6.08 -5.19 5.84
N SER A 160 5.98 -6.46 5.41
CA SER A 160 7.16 -7.31 5.32
C SER A 160 8.15 -6.75 4.29
N HIS A 161 9.44 -6.78 4.65
CA HIS A 161 10.54 -6.14 3.94
C HIS A 161 10.46 -4.60 3.82
N CYS A 162 9.70 -3.91 4.68
CA CYS A 162 9.85 -2.46 4.85
C CYS A 162 11.10 -2.15 5.70
N GLU A 163 12.29 -2.36 5.13
CA GLU A 163 13.55 -2.41 5.90
C GLU A 163 13.91 -1.07 6.57
N ASN A 164 13.47 0.06 6.01
CA ASN A 164 13.69 1.40 6.55
C ASN A 164 12.58 1.90 7.50
N LEU A 165 11.54 1.10 7.76
CA LEU A 165 10.42 1.47 8.62
C LEU A 165 10.90 1.67 10.05
N ASN A 166 10.77 2.90 10.55
CA ASN A 166 11.28 3.29 11.87
C ASN A 166 10.29 4.14 12.69
N GLN A 167 9.31 4.75 12.03
CA GLN A 167 8.29 5.57 12.67
C GLN A 167 6.91 5.00 12.36
N LEU A 168 6.35 4.28 13.34
CA LEU A 168 5.04 3.68 13.25
C LEU A 168 4.41 3.59 14.65
N ASP A 169 3.21 4.14 14.79
CA ASP A 169 2.33 3.86 15.92
C ASP A 169 1.20 2.94 15.45
N LEU A 170 0.96 1.85 16.18
CA LEU A 170 -0.12 0.94 15.83
C LEU A 170 -1.49 1.61 16.05
N PRO A 171 -2.52 1.27 15.24
CA PRO A 171 -3.88 1.76 15.46
C PRO A 171 -4.38 1.41 16.87
N TYR A 172 -5.02 2.34 17.58
CA TYR A 172 -5.41 2.13 18.98
C TYR A 172 -6.38 0.95 19.20
N ASN A 173 -7.21 0.63 18.20
CA ASN A 173 -8.19 -0.47 18.22
C ASN A 173 -7.67 -1.78 17.62
N ILE A 174 -6.36 -1.90 17.38
CA ILE A 174 -5.77 -3.09 16.77
C ILE A 174 -5.91 -4.31 17.71
N GLU A 175 -6.48 -5.40 17.21
CA GLU A 175 -6.66 -6.64 17.96
C GLU A 175 -5.64 -7.72 17.57
N ILE A 176 -5.24 -7.74 16.30
CA ILE A 176 -4.44 -8.83 15.73
C ILE A 176 -3.34 -8.29 14.84
N ILE A 177 -2.12 -8.76 15.08
CA ILE A 177 -0.97 -8.58 14.20
C ILE A 177 -0.71 -9.94 13.54
N ASN A 178 -1.08 -10.08 12.27
CA ASN A 178 -0.99 -11.36 11.55
C ASN A 178 0.46 -11.76 11.22
N GLU A 179 0.58 -12.98 10.69
CA GLU A 179 1.85 -13.60 10.35
C GLU A 179 2.68 -12.69 9.44
N ARG A 180 3.97 -12.54 9.78
CA ARG A 180 4.95 -11.74 9.03
C ARG A 180 4.59 -10.26 8.83
N ALA A 181 3.64 -9.68 9.58
CA ALA A 181 3.20 -8.30 9.36
C ALA A 181 4.35 -7.27 9.25
N PHE A 182 5.43 -7.46 10.01
CA PHE A 182 6.65 -6.65 10.04
C PHE A 182 7.93 -7.49 9.83
N GLU A 183 7.85 -8.65 9.18
CA GLU A 183 9.05 -9.46 8.93
C GLU A 183 10.10 -8.63 8.15
N TYR A 184 11.38 -8.69 8.54
CA TYR A 184 12.47 -7.89 7.97
C TYR A 184 12.32 -6.36 8.09
N CYS A 185 11.54 -5.82 9.04
CA CYS A 185 11.57 -4.38 9.37
C CYS A 185 12.85 -4.03 10.16
N LYS A 186 13.99 -4.03 9.48
CA LYS A 186 15.33 -3.94 10.08
C LYS A 186 15.61 -2.62 10.79
N SER A 187 14.90 -1.53 10.48
CA SER A 187 15.10 -0.22 11.11
C SER A 187 14.19 0.06 12.31
N LEU A 188 13.23 -0.81 12.59
CA LEU A 188 12.30 -0.64 13.70
C LEU A 188 13.04 -0.87 15.02
N LYS A 189 13.18 0.19 15.84
CA LYS A 189 13.94 0.14 17.11
C LYS A 189 13.09 -0.22 18.31
N GLN A 190 11.85 0.27 18.33
CA GLN A 190 10.93 0.04 19.42
C GLN A 190 9.52 -0.05 18.88
N ILE A 191 8.66 -0.78 19.58
CA ILE A 191 7.23 -0.80 19.30
C ILE A 191 6.43 -0.94 20.59
N THR A 192 5.32 -0.21 20.65
CA THR A 192 4.30 -0.36 21.69
C THR A 192 3.13 -1.16 21.12
N ILE A 193 2.87 -2.32 21.72
CA ILE A 193 1.72 -3.17 21.42
C ILE A 193 0.60 -2.77 22.39
N PRO A 194 -0.52 -2.19 21.92
CA PRO A 194 -1.58 -1.69 22.80
C PRO A 194 -2.34 -2.84 23.46
N SER A 195 -3.07 -2.53 24.54
CA SER A 195 -3.75 -3.52 25.37
C SER A 195 -4.90 -4.24 24.65
N THR A 196 -5.35 -3.68 23.53
CA THR A 196 -6.35 -4.23 22.61
C THR A 196 -5.84 -5.46 21.84
N VAL A 197 -4.52 -5.65 21.73
CA VAL A 197 -3.94 -6.78 20.99
C VAL A 197 -4.11 -8.09 21.75
N ARG A 198 -4.88 -9.01 21.16
CA ARG A 198 -5.10 -10.36 21.67
C ARG A 198 -4.22 -11.42 21.00
N LEU A 199 -3.70 -11.16 19.81
CA LEU A 199 -2.88 -12.11 19.05
C LEU A 199 -1.74 -11.40 18.30
N ILE A 200 -0.52 -11.87 18.53
CA ILE A 200 0.64 -11.63 17.67
C ILE A 200 1.02 -12.97 17.03
N ASP A 201 0.81 -13.08 15.73
CA ASP A 201 0.91 -14.33 14.99
C ASP A 201 2.37 -14.62 14.55
N THR A 202 2.60 -15.84 14.08
CA THR A 202 3.92 -16.40 13.74
C THR A 202 4.78 -15.43 12.95
N LYS A 203 6.04 -15.24 13.36
CA LYS A 203 7.02 -14.41 12.64
C LYS A 203 6.61 -12.95 12.41
N ALA A 204 5.62 -12.42 13.15
CA ALA A 204 5.13 -11.06 12.95
C ALA A 204 6.24 -9.99 12.97
N PHE A 205 7.29 -10.17 13.78
CA PHE A 205 8.46 -9.29 13.86
C PHE A 205 9.77 -10.05 13.58
N LYS A 206 9.71 -11.14 12.82
CA LYS A 206 10.91 -11.92 12.52
C LYS A 206 11.93 -11.06 11.76
N ASP A 207 13.20 -11.20 12.10
CA ASP A 207 14.32 -10.46 11.53
C ASP A 207 14.18 -8.92 11.60
N CYS A 208 13.41 -8.41 12.58
CA CYS A 208 13.48 -7.01 13.01
C CYS A 208 14.79 -6.77 13.78
N SER A 209 15.90 -6.80 13.06
CA SER A 209 17.24 -6.92 13.65
C SER A 209 17.70 -5.71 14.46
N ARG A 210 17.02 -4.55 14.41
CA ARG A 210 17.30 -3.41 15.30
C ARG A 210 16.24 -3.21 16.38
N LEU A 211 15.27 -4.13 16.51
CA LEU A 211 14.26 -4.05 17.55
C LEU A 211 14.93 -4.30 18.89
N GLU A 212 14.95 -3.27 19.74
CA GLU A 212 15.60 -3.25 21.05
C GLU A 212 14.57 -3.25 22.19
N ARG A 213 13.37 -2.70 21.95
CA ARG A 213 12.33 -2.55 22.95
C ARG A 213 10.94 -2.90 22.42
N VAL A 214 10.29 -3.86 23.05
CA VAL A 214 8.89 -4.18 22.80
C VAL A 214 8.12 -3.99 24.09
N ASN A 215 7.17 -3.04 24.09
CA ASN A 215 6.27 -2.82 25.22
C ASN A 215 4.91 -3.43 24.92
N ILE A 216 4.55 -4.51 25.61
CA ILE A 216 3.26 -5.17 25.44
C ILE A 216 2.34 -4.76 26.60
N ALA A 217 1.33 -3.96 26.29
CA ALA A 217 0.47 -3.36 27.31
C ALA A 217 -0.54 -4.34 27.94
N SER A 218 -0.79 -5.50 27.34
CA SER A 218 -1.68 -6.54 27.88
C SER A 218 -0.91 -7.80 28.24
N LEU A 219 -1.13 -8.29 29.47
CA LEU A 219 -0.61 -9.58 29.92
C LEU A 219 -1.33 -10.78 29.28
N ASN A 220 -2.47 -10.55 28.64
CA ASN A 220 -3.28 -11.59 28.00
C ASN A 220 -3.03 -11.72 26.49
N THR A 221 -2.07 -10.97 25.94
CA THR A 221 -1.71 -11.07 24.52
C THR A 221 -1.13 -12.47 24.23
N TYR A 222 -1.79 -13.22 23.33
CA TYR A 222 -1.26 -14.51 22.87
C TYR A 222 -0.19 -14.29 21.80
N ILE A 223 1.03 -14.73 22.08
CA ILE A 223 2.20 -14.58 21.21
C ILE A 223 2.55 -15.96 20.65
N ARG A 224 2.51 -16.12 19.32
CA ARG A 224 2.88 -17.38 18.63
C ARG A 224 4.39 -17.60 18.58
N TRP A 225 4.81 -18.71 17.98
CA TRP A 225 6.22 -19.06 17.81
C TRP A 225 6.93 -18.11 16.83
N ASP A 226 8.25 -17.98 17.02
CA ASP A 226 9.17 -17.22 16.17
C ASP A 226 8.80 -15.75 15.94
N VAL A 227 7.90 -15.17 16.75
CA VAL A 227 7.42 -13.79 16.59
C VAL A 227 8.58 -12.80 16.53
N PHE A 228 9.59 -12.98 17.39
CA PHE A 228 10.78 -12.13 17.49
C PHE A 228 12.07 -12.88 17.09
N ASP A 229 11.97 -13.97 16.31
CA ASP A 229 13.16 -14.66 15.81
C ASP A 229 14.05 -13.68 15.02
N GLY A 230 15.36 -13.73 15.19
CA GLY A 230 16.30 -12.76 14.58
C GLY A 230 16.29 -11.33 15.17
N CYS A 231 15.55 -11.04 16.25
CA CYS A 231 15.63 -9.76 16.97
C CYS A 231 16.82 -9.74 17.96
N ILE A 232 17.37 -8.55 18.25
CA ILE A 232 18.52 -8.40 19.16
C ILE A 232 18.15 -8.64 20.63
N PHE A 233 16.98 -8.17 21.06
CA PHE A 233 16.57 -8.33 22.46
C PHE A 233 16.13 -9.77 22.74
N LYS A 234 16.64 -10.33 23.84
CA LYS A 234 16.17 -11.63 24.32
C LYS A 234 14.82 -11.43 25.01
N TYR A 235 13.72 -11.65 24.30
CA TYR A 235 12.40 -11.77 24.91
C TYR A 235 12.45 -12.89 25.96
N LYS A 236 12.36 -12.53 27.24
CA LYS A 236 12.15 -13.49 28.32
C LYS A 236 10.66 -13.46 28.67
N LYS A 237 10.02 -14.63 28.53
CA LYS A 237 8.61 -14.84 28.88
C LYS A 237 8.39 -14.71 30.38
#